data_AF-A0AAP5IG65-F1
#
_entry.id   AF-A0AAP5IG65-F1
#
_cell.length_a   1.000
_cell.length_b   1.000
_cell.length_c   1.000
_cell.angle_alpha   90.00
_cell.angle_beta   90.00
_cell.angle_gamma   90.00
#
_symmetry.space_group_name_H-M   'P 1'
#
loop_
_entity.id
_entity.type
_entity.pdbx_description
1 polymer ?
#
loop_
_entity_poly.entity_id
_entity_poly.type
_entity_poly.pdbx_seq_one_letter_code
_entity_poly.pdbx_strand_id
1 'polypeptide(L)'
;MRAYSIDFREKIVKAYSQGDTSVRKLADRFGVAKSFVQKILLMNKQKGHVKPGQQGGTMKGELDGSVAELTTMVEKYPDATLLEYCEYWGVTYNHWVSTSTMCRALQKQKLTLKKKTLRSSQAQTERVQKLRTEFWQKIKLIDPENLVFIDEMGVLLGLTRTDARSRYGSRVYDFKPFYRGEEQ
;
A
#
# COMPACT_ATOMS: atom_id res chain seq x y z
N MET A 1 -10.48 -17.20 -19.28
CA MET A 1 -11.02 -18.59 -19.33
C MET A 1 -10.20 -19.48 -18.42
N ARG A 2 -10.86 -20.21 -17.52
CA ARG A 2 -10.19 -21.11 -16.58
C ARG A 2 -9.58 -22.30 -17.33
N ALA A 3 -8.36 -22.67 -16.98
CA ALA A 3 -7.71 -23.87 -17.53
C ALA A 3 -8.43 -25.16 -17.08
N TYR A 4 -8.54 -26.14 -17.98
CA TYR A 4 -8.93 -27.51 -17.60
C TYR A 4 -7.99 -28.10 -16.55
N SER A 5 -8.54 -28.96 -15.69
CA SER A 5 -7.82 -29.60 -14.57
C SER A 5 -6.60 -30.39 -15.03
N ILE A 6 -5.61 -30.54 -14.15
CA ILE A 6 -4.36 -31.26 -14.47
C ILE A 6 -4.67 -32.73 -14.78
N ASP A 7 -5.49 -33.39 -13.96
CA ASP A 7 -5.91 -34.78 -14.16
C ASP A 7 -6.56 -35.00 -15.54
N PHE A 8 -7.43 -34.07 -15.98
CA PHE A 8 -8.04 -34.16 -17.31
C PHE A 8 -6.99 -34.10 -18.43
N ARG A 9 -5.97 -33.26 -18.28
CA ARG A 9 -4.87 -33.15 -19.25
C ARG A 9 -3.95 -34.38 -19.23
N GLU A 10 -3.71 -34.95 -18.07
CA GLU A 10 -2.90 -36.18 -17.92
C GLU A 10 -3.60 -37.39 -18.54
N LYS A 11 -4.93 -37.50 -18.37
CA LYS A 11 -5.74 -38.54 -19.03
C LYS A 11 -5.66 -38.47 -20.55
N ILE A 12 -5.66 -37.26 -21.12
CA ILE A 12 -5.47 -37.04 -22.56
C ILE A 12 -4.11 -37.56 -23.03
N VAL A 13 -3.03 -37.26 -22.29
CA VAL A 13 -1.68 -37.75 -22.62
C VAL A 13 -1.58 -39.26 -22.48
N LYS A 14 -2.12 -39.83 -21.40
CA LYS A 14 -2.11 -41.28 -21.14
C LYS A 14 -2.86 -42.06 -22.22
N ALA A 15 -4.02 -41.55 -22.66
CA ALA A 15 -4.78 -42.13 -23.75
C ALA A 15 -4.01 -42.10 -25.08
N TYR A 16 -3.21 -41.06 -25.31
CA TYR A 16 -2.37 -40.97 -26.51
C TYR A 16 -1.16 -41.91 -26.46
N SER A 17 -0.52 -42.08 -25.29
CA SER A 17 0.63 -42.98 -25.13
C SER A 17 0.28 -44.46 -25.28
N GLN A 18 -1.00 -44.82 -25.15
CA GLN A 18 -1.49 -46.20 -25.34
C GLN A 18 -1.57 -46.62 -26.82
N GLY A 19 -1.31 -45.73 -27.78
CA GLY A 19 -1.01 -46.10 -29.17
C GLY A 19 -2.20 -46.23 -30.13
N ASP A 20 -3.44 -46.29 -29.64
CA ASP A 20 -4.59 -46.73 -30.47
C ASP A 20 -5.45 -45.60 -31.08
N THR A 21 -5.06 -44.33 -30.97
CA THR A 21 -5.92 -43.23 -31.46
C THR A 21 -5.19 -42.04 -32.07
N SER A 22 -5.75 -41.53 -33.17
CA SER A 22 -5.32 -40.26 -33.76
C SER A 22 -5.78 -39.07 -32.92
N VAL A 23 -5.07 -37.95 -33.02
CA VAL A 23 -5.39 -36.70 -32.29
C VAL A 23 -6.84 -36.24 -32.52
N ARG A 24 -7.42 -36.45 -33.71
CA ARG A 24 -8.82 -36.11 -34.00
C ARG A 24 -9.78 -36.98 -33.18
N LYS A 25 -9.62 -38.31 -33.26
CA LYS A 25 -10.46 -39.25 -32.50
C LYS A 25 -10.35 -39.01 -30.98
N LEU A 26 -9.17 -38.63 -30.51
CA LEU A 26 -8.94 -38.31 -29.10
C LEU A 26 -9.64 -37.00 -28.71
N ALA A 27 -9.62 -35.98 -29.57
CA ALA A 27 -10.36 -34.74 -29.36
C ALA A 27 -11.88 -34.98 -29.27
N ASP A 28 -12.43 -35.79 -30.19
CA ASP A 28 -13.85 -36.17 -30.19
C ASP A 28 -14.23 -36.97 -28.94
N ARG A 29 -13.40 -37.95 -28.54
CA ARG A 29 -13.61 -38.79 -27.34
C ARG A 29 -13.67 -37.98 -26.05
N PHE A 30 -12.83 -36.96 -25.92
CA PHE A 30 -12.77 -36.10 -24.74
C PHE A 30 -13.63 -34.83 -24.86
N GLY A 31 -14.35 -34.63 -25.97
CA GLY A 31 -15.21 -33.47 -26.20
C GLY A 31 -14.47 -32.13 -26.23
N VAL A 32 -13.21 -32.11 -26.70
CA VAL A 32 -12.34 -30.93 -26.72
C VAL A 32 -11.88 -30.58 -28.12
N ALA A 33 -11.47 -29.32 -28.32
CA ALA A 33 -10.92 -28.91 -29.60
C ALA A 33 -9.62 -29.65 -29.94
N LYS A 34 -9.43 -30.03 -31.21
CA LYS A 34 -8.20 -30.65 -31.73
C LYS A 34 -6.94 -29.88 -31.35
N SER A 35 -6.99 -28.54 -31.44
CA SER A 35 -5.87 -27.65 -31.11
C SER A 35 -5.44 -27.74 -29.65
N PHE A 36 -6.38 -28.00 -28.73
CA PHE A 36 -6.10 -28.19 -27.31
C PHE A 36 -5.31 -29.49 -27.05
N VAL A 37 -5.74 -30.60 -27.67
CA VAL A 37 -5.03 -31.89 -27.57
C VAL A 37 -3.60 -31.77 -28.13
N GLN A 38 -3.44 -31.17 -29.31
CA GLN A 38 -2.11 -30.95 -29.91
C GLN A 38 -1.20 -30.13 -28.98
N LYS A 39 -1.74 -29.06 -28.38
CA LYS A 39 -1.00 -28.19 -27.47
C LYS A 39 -0.53 -28.93 -26.22
N ILE A 40 -1.37 -29.81 -25.65
CA ILE A 40 -1.02 -30.62 -24.48
C ILE A 40 0.07 -31.64 -24.81
N LEU A 41 -0.08 -32.37 -25.92
CA LEU A 41 0.92 -33.36 -26.34
C LEU A 41 2.27 -32.72 -26.63
N LEU A 42 2.28 -31.57 -27.30
CA LEU A 42 3.49 -30.80 -27.54
C LEU A 42 4.13 -30.33 -26.23
N MET A 43 3.33 -29.81 -25.30
CA MET A 43 3.79 -29.37 -23.99
C MET A 43 4.41 -30.52 -23.20
N ASN A 44 3.79 -31.70 -23.21
CA ASN A 44 4.33 -32.88 -22.55
C ASN A 44 5.65 -33.33 -23.19
N LYS A 45 5.75 -33.31 -24.52
CA LYS A 45 6.97 -33.67 -25.25
C LYS A 45 8.13 -32.70 -24.98
N GLN A 46 7.85 -31.40 -24.89
CA GLN A 46 8.88 -30.36 -24.73
C GLN A 46 9.28 -30.10 -23.28
N LYS A 47 8.32 -30.14 -22.35
CA LYS A 47 8.50 -29.71 -20.94
C LYS A 47 8.35 -30.84 -19.92
N GLY A 48 7.88 -32.02 -20.34
CA GLY A 48 7.66 -33.17 -19.44
C GLY A 48 6.46 -33.02 -18.50
N HIS A 49 5.63 -31.98 -18.65
CA HIS A 49 4.45 -31.76 -17.81
C HIS A 49 3.28 -31.16 -18.60
N VAL A 50 2.06 -31.29 -18.06
CA VAL A 50 0.83 -30.72 -18.66
C VAL A 50 0.21 -29.56 -17.88
N LYS A 51 0.93 -29.06 -16.85
CA LYS A 51 0.49 -27.93 -16.04
C LYS A 51 0.20 -26.69 -16.91
N PRO A 52 -0.97 -26.02 -16.75
CA PRO A 52 -1.22 -24.76 -17.45
C PRO A 52 -0.15 -23.73 -17.11
N GLY A 53 0.24 -22.93 -18.11
CA GLY A 53 1.11 -21.78 -17.87
C GLY A 53 0.39 -20.72 -17.01
N GLN A 54 1.18 -19.84 -16.40
CA GLN A 54 0.65 -18.71 -15.64
C GLN A 54 -0.27 -17.86 -16.54
N GLN A 55 -1.54 -17.77 -16.17
CA GLN A 55 -2.52 -16.94 -16.86
C GLN A 55 -2.53 -15.56 -16.23
N GLY A 56 -2.27 -14.54 -17.04
CA GLY A 56 -2.18 -13.16 -16.57
C GLY A 56 -0.88 -12.88 -15.81
N GLY A 57 -0.75 -11.63 -15.38
CA GLY A 57 0.39 -11.11 -14.64
C GLY A 57 0.25 -9.61 -14.47
N THR A 58 0.83 -9.08 -13.41
CA THR A 58 0.89 -7.63 -13.22
C THR A 58 2.08 -7.10 -13.99
N MET A 59 1.85 -6.20 -14.96
CA MET A 59 2.96 -5.47 -15.57
C MET A 59 3.68 -4.65 -14.49
N LYS A 60 5.01 -4.59 -14.57
CA LYS A 60 5.77 -3.72 -13.69
C LYS A 60 5.35 -2.28 -13.96
N GLY A 61 4.98 -1.58 -12.90
CA GLY A 61 4.75 -0.15 -12.93
C GLY A 61 6.07 0.58 -13.15
N GLU A 62 6.00 1.74 -13.78
CA GLU A 62 7.15 2.59 -14.12
C GLU A 62 8.05 2.91 -12.91
N LEU A 63 7.44 3.12 -11.74
CA LEU A 63 8.12 3.44 -10.48
C LEU A 63 8.43 2.22 -9.59
N ASP A 64 8.21 0.99 -10.09
CA ASP A 64 8.44 -0.21 -9.28
C ASP A 64 9.92 -0.42 -8.92
N GLY A 65 10.83 0.13 -9.73
CA GLY A 65 12.27 0.05 -9.48
C GLY A 65 12.77 1.02 -8.41
N SER A 66 12.00 2.08 -8.10
CA SER A 66 12.48 3.22 -7.32
C SER A 66 11.88 3.27 -5.92
N VAL A 67 12.01 2.16 -5.19
CA VAL A 67 11.39 1.99 -3.86
C VAL A 67 12.08 2.82 -2.78
N ALA A 68 13.41 2.90 -2.84
CA ALA A 68 14.18 3.63 -1.84
C ALA A 68 13.92 5.14 -1.94
N GLU A 69 13.90 5.64 -3.18
CA GLU A 69 13.69 7.04 -3.55
C GLU A 69 12.29 7.54 -3.15
N LEU A 70 11.26 6.72 -3.39
CA LEU A 70 9.90 7.05 -2.97
C LEU A 70 9.77 7.08 -1.44
N THR A 71 10.47 6.18 -0.75
CA THR A 71 10.49 6.15 0.72
C THR A 71 11.18 7.40 1.29
N THR A 72 12.36 7.77 0.77
CA THR A 72 13.09 8.96 1.23
C THR A 72 12.34 10.26 0.91
N MET A 73 11.66 10.33 -0.24
CA MET A 73 10.83 11.47 -0.60
C MET A 73 9.65 11.65 0.35
N VAL A 74 8.97 10.55 0.73
CA VAL A 74 7.86 10.60 1.70
C VAL A 74 8.35 10.94 3.11
N GLU A 75 9.52 10.45 3.51
CA GLU A 75 10.12 10.80 4.80
C GLU A 75 10.48 12.29 4.88
N LYS A 76 10.93 12.88 3.77
CA LYS A 76 11.28 14.31 3.69
C LYS A 76 10.04 15.21 3.65
N TYR A 77 9.03 14.85 2.88
CA TYR A 77 7.81 15.63 2.70
C TYR A 77 6.58 14.76 2.95
N PRO A 78 6.26 14.44 4.22
CA PRO A 78 5.19 13.49 4.53
C PRO A 78 3.80 14.04 4.22
N ASP A 79 3.58 15.36 4.28
CA ASP A 79 2.30 16.01 4.01
C ASP A 79 2.15 16.57 2.60
N ALA A 80 3.04 16.20 1.68
CA ALA A 80 2.94 16.61 0.29
C ALA A 80 1.74 15.95 -0.42
N THR A 81 1.14 16.70 -1.33
CA THR A 81 0.09 16.22 -2.21
C THR A 81 0.65 15.31 -3.30
N LEU A 82 -0.20 14.55 -3.97
CA LEU A 82 0.24 13.72 -5.10
C LEU A 82 0.86 14.55 -6.23
N LEU A 83 0.36 15.75 -6.47
CA LEU A 83 0.89 16.65 -7.50
C LEU A 83 2.30 17.12 -7.12
N GLU A 84 2.48 17.57 -5.89
CA GLU A 84 3.80 17.97 -5.37
C GLU A 84 4.80 16.81 -5.43
N TYR A 85 4.39 15.58 -5.10
CA TYR A 85 5.27 14.42 -5.29
C TYR A 85 5.65 14.20 -6.76
N CYS A 86 4.73 14.38 -7.70
CA CYS A 86 5.05 14.30 -9.13
C CYS A 86 6.05 15.38 -9.56
N GLU A 87 5.90 16.61 -9.04
CA GLU A 87 6.82 17.72 -9.29
C GLU A 87 8.20 17.46 -8.68
N TYR A 88 8.28 17.05 -7.42
CA TYR A 88 9.54 16.70 -6.76
C TYR A 88 10.24 15.56 -7.49
N TRP A 89 9.48 14.56 -7.94
CA TRP A 89 10.00 13.45 -8.71
C TRP A 89 10.56 13.90 -10.06
N GLY A 90 9.78 14.72 -10.78
CA GLY A 90 10.16 15.31 -12.07
C GLY A 90 11.43 16.14 -11.98
N VAL A 91 11.56 16.99 -10.97
CA VAL A 91 12.74 17.85 -10.77
C VAL A 91 13.96 17.05 -10.33
N THR A 92 13.80 16.06 -9.45
CA THR A 92 14.94 15.34 -8.86
C THR A 92 15.52 14.29 -9.81
N TYR A 93 14.65 13.58 -10.55
CA TYR A 93 15.03 12.45 -11.40
C TYR A 93 14.89 12.72 -12.90
N ASN A 94 14.53 13.96 -13.27
CA ASN A 94 14.24 14.37 -14.65
C ASN A 94 13.22 13.45 -15.34
N HIS A 95 12.27 12.92 -14.57
CA HIS A 95 11.31 11.94 -15.02
C HIS A 95 9.90 12.31 -14.53
N TRP A 96 9.02 12.70 -15.43
CA TRP A 96 7.68 13.17 -15.08
C TRP A 96 6.68 12.02 -15.09
N VAL A 97 5.92 11.89 -14.01
CA VAL A 97 4.93 10.82 -13.84
C VAL A 97 3.55 11.37 -13.55
N SER A 98 2.51 10.67 -13.99
CA SER A 98 1.13 11.04 -13.68
C SER A 98 0.83 10.86 -12.18
N THR A 99 -0.13 11.63 -11.66
CA THR A 99 -0.63 11.47 -10.28
C THR A 99 -1.15 10.05 -10.02
N SER A 100 -1.72 9.40 -11.04
CA SER A 100 -2.19 8.01 -10.94
C SER A 100 -1.05 7.01 -10.80
N THR A 101 0.07 7.22 -11.52
CA THR A 101 1.29 6.40 -11.43
C THR A 101 1.90 6.54 -10.05
N MET A 102 2.05 7.78 -9.57
CA MET A 102 2.55 8.08 -8.23
C MET A 102 1.66 7.46 -7.14
N CYS A 103 0.34 7.61 -7.24
CA CYS A 103 -0.60 7.04 -6.28
C CYS A 103 -0.48 5.51 -6.18
N ARG A 104 -0.44 4.81 -7.33
CA ARG A 104 -0.29 3.35 -7.38
C ARG A 104 1.06 2.90 -6.80
N ALA A 105 2.14 3.63 -7.11
CA ALA A 105 3.48 3.33 -6.60
C ALA A 105 3.54 3.45 -5.07
N LEU A 106 3.03 4.55 -4.51
CA LEU A 106 2.96 4.77 -3.06
C LEU A 106 2.08 3.71 -2.36
N GLN A 107 0.93 3.36 -2.94
CA GLN A 107 0.05 2.32 -2.40
C GLN A 107 0.73 0.94 -2.38
N LYS A 108 1.43 0.60 -3.46
CA LYS A 108 2.17 -0.67 -3.57
C LYS A 108 3.27 -0.79 -2.52
N GLN A 109 3.93 0.33 -2.19
CA GLN A 109 4.92 0.43 -1.12
C GLN A 109 4.32 0.56 0.28
N LYS A 110 2.99 0.53 0.41
CA LYS A 110 2.27 0.70 1.68
C LYS A 110 2.57 2.04 2.37
N LEU A 111 2.81 3.11 1.60
CA LEU A 111 2.97 4.49 2.05
C LEU A 111 1.59 5.18 2.04
N THR A 112 0.82 4.92 3.08
CA THR A 112 -0.59 5.31 3.19
C THR A 112 -0.76 6.70 3.77
N LEU A 113 -1.78 7.43 3.30
CA LEU A 113 -2.21 8.69 3.91
C LEU A 113 -2.88 8.43 5.26
N LYS A 114 -2.49 9.19 6.28
CA LYS A 114 -2.97 9.10 7.66
C LYS A 114 -3.29 10.49 8.20
N LYS A 115 -4.33 10.59 9.02
CA LYS A 115 -4.60 11.79 9.80
C LYS A 115 -3.48 12.02 10.81
N LYS A 116 -2.92 13.22 10.81
CA LYS A 116 -1.87 13.63 11.75
C LYS A 116 -2.45 13.68 13.16
N THR A 117 -1.69 13.15 14.11
CA THR A 117 -1.92 13.41 15.53
C THR A 117 -1.12 14.65 15.92
N LEU A 118 -1.79 15.79 15.94
CA LEU A 118 -1.17 17.07 16.31
C LEU A 118 -0.99 17.15 17.82
N ARG A 119 0.22 17.54 18.25
CA ARG A 119 0.50 17.92 19.64
C ARG A 119 0.93 19.38 19.70
N SER A 120 0.71 20.04 20.84
CA SER A 120 1.27 21.37 21.06
C SER A 120 2.81 21.28 21.11
N SER A 121 3.51 22.15 20.39
CA SER A 121 4.98 22.24 20.46
C SER A 121 5.48 22.51 21.88
N GLN A 122 4.72 23.25 22.70
CA GLN A 122 5.05 23.51 24.10
C GLN A 122 5.13 22.22 24.94
N ALA A 123 4.32 21.20 24.59
CA ALA A 123 4.30 19.94 25.32
C ALA A 123 5.62 19.15 25.23
N GLN A 124 6.47 19.44 24.23
CA GLN A 124 7.78 18.82 24.09
C GLN A 124 8.84 19.47 25.00
N THR A 125 8.64 20.72 25.44
CA THR A 125 9.66 21.43 26.23
C THR A 125 9.88 20.74 27.58
N GLU A 126 11.15 20.63 28.01
CA GLU A 126 11.51 19.98 29.29
C GLU A 126 10.77 20.60 30.47
N ARG A 127 10.61 21.93 30.45
CA ARG A 127 9.85 22.68 31.45
C ARG A 127 8.41 22.16 31.56
N VAL A 128 7.70 22.02 30.45
CA VAL A 128 6.31 21.54 30.46
C VAL A 128 6.23 20.07 30.83
N GLN A 129 7.20 19.25 30.44
CA GLN A 129 7.26 17.84 30.86
C GLN A 129 7.40 17.71 32.39
N LYS A 130 8.29 18.50 33.01
CA LYS A 130 8.43 18.54 34.48
C LYS A 130 7.15 18.99 35.16
N LEU A 131 6.56 20.11 34.70
CA LEU A 131 5.31 20.64 35.23
C LEU A 131 4.15 19.63 35.13
N ARG A 132 4.07 18.85 34.04
CA ARG A 132 3.07 17.78 33.91
C ARG A 132 3.26 16.72 34.98
N THR A 133 4.49 16.23 35.18
CA THR A 133 4.76 15.20 36.19
C THR A 133 4.43 15.69 37.60
N GLU A 134 4.83 16.91 37.94
CA GLU A 134 4.51 17.54 39.23
C GLU A 134 2.99 17.71 39.42
N PHE A 135 2.28 18.14 38.38
CA PHE A 135 0.83 18.27 38.40
C PHE A 135 0.14 16.92 38.62
N TRP A 136 0.57 15.86 37.92
CA TRP A 136 0.05 14.51 38.10
C TRP A 136 0.27 13.98 39.52
N GLN A 137 1.44 14.24 40.12
CA GLN A 137 1.71 13.87 41.52
C GLN A 137 0.78 14.58 42.50
N LYS A 138 0.49 15.87 42.27
CA LYS A 138 -0.43 16.65 43.10
C LYS A 138 -1.88 16.17 42.96
N ILE A 139 -2.36 15.98 41.73
CA ILE A 139 -3.75 15.56 41.46
C ILE A 139 -4.05 14.16 41.98
N LYS A 140 -3.09 13.24 41.95
CA LYS A 140 -3.29 11.85 42.39
C LYS A 140 -3.83 11.73 43.82
N LEU A 141 -3.58 12.73 44.67
CA LEU A 141 -3.99 12.75 46.08
C LEU A 141 -5.37 13.38 46.31
N ILE A 142 -5.98 13.96 45.27
CA ILE A 142 -7.27 14.64 45.35
C ILE A 142 -8.36 13.66 44.91
N ASP A 143 -9.42 13.56 45.71
CA ASP A 143 -10.60 12.76 45.35
C ASP A 143 -11.25 13.31 44.06
N PRO A 144 -11.54 12.48 43.06
CA PRO A 144 -12.24 12.89 41.84
C PRO A 144 -13.52 13.69 42.06
N GLU A 145 -14.26 13.48 43.15
CA GLU A 145 -15.50 14.23 43.45
C GLU A 145 -15.25 15.71 43.76
N ASN A 146 -14.01 16.06 44.15
CA ASN A 146 -13.61 17.42 44.49
C ASN A 146 -12.93 18.16 43.32
N LEU A 147 -12.86 17.54 42.12
CA LEU A 147 -12.23 18.14 40.95
C LEU A 147 -13.26 18.89 40.08
N VAL A 148 -13.07 20.20 39.93
CA VAL A 148 -13.82 21.03 38.99
C VAL A 148 -12.91 21.42 37.83
N PHE A 149 -13.34 21.12 36.60
CA PHE A 149 -12.60 21.43 35.38
C PHE A 149 -13.25 22.62 34.66
N ILE A 150 -12.43 23.61 34.33
CA ILE A 150 -12.82 24.78 33.54
C ILE A 150 -11.96 24.76 32.29
N ASP A 151 -12.58 24.87 31.12
CA ASP A 151 -11.90 24.91 29.83
C ASP A 151 -12.49 26.03 28.97
N GLU A 152 -11.63 26.72 28.24
CA GLU A 152 -12.01 27.79 27.31
C GLU A 152 -11.88 27.29 25.88
N MET A 153 -12.91 27.49 25.07
CA MET A 153 -12.90 27.09 23.67
C MET A 153 -12.62 28.28 22.77
N GLY A 154 -11.59 28.16 21.92
CA GLY A 154 -11.33 29.09 20.82
C GLY A 154 -11.52 28.41 19.45
N VAL A 155 -11.96 29.18 18.45
CA VAL A 155 -11.99 28.70 17.05
C VAL A 155 -10.66 29.01 16.40
N LEU A 156 -9.96 27.96 15.96
CA LEU A 156 -8.67 28.12 15.30
C LEU A 156 -8.82 28.10 13.78
N LEU A 157 -8.46 29.19 13.12
CA LEU A 157 -8.48 29.38 11.66
C LEU A 157 -7.18 28.95 10.95
N GLY A 158 -6.24 28.32 11.66
CA GLY A 158 -4.95 27.92 11.10
C GLY A 158 -5.05 26.84 10.00
N LEU A 159 -4.42 27.09 8.86
CA LEU A 159 -4.41 26.24 7.66
C LEU A 159 -3.34 25.11 7.70
N THR A 160 -3.22 24.38 8.81
CA THR A 160 -2.28 23.23 8.86
C THR A 160 -2.86 22.04 8.12
N ARG A 161 -2.07 21.42 7.23
CA ARG A 161 -2.45 20.16 6.56
C ARG A 161 -2.72 19.09 7.61
N THR A 162 -3.91 18.49 7.56
CA THR A 162 -4.38 17.53 8.57
C THR A 162 -3.86 16.12 8.37
N ASP A 163 -3.39 15.80 7.16
CA ASP A 163 -3.00 14.46 6.76
C ASP A 163 -1.55 14.44 6.28
N ALA A 164 -0.91 13.29 6.45
CA ALA A 164 0.43 13.00 5.98
C ALA A 164 0.59 11.51 5.72
N ARG A 165 1.54 11.15 4.87
CA ARG A 165 1.86 9.77 4.53
C ARG A 165 2.82 9.16 5.53
N SER A 166 2.57 7.91 5.85
CA SER A 166 3.47 7.06 6.62
C SER A 166 3.36 5.61 6.18
N ARG A 167 4.31 4.80 6.63
CA ARG A 167 4.24 3.35 6.47
C ARG A 167 2.94 2.81 7.07
N TYR A 168 2.35 1.84 6.40
CA TYR A 168 1.13 1.19 6.88
C TYR A 168 1.33 0.65 8.30
N GLY A 169 0.39 0.99 9.19
CA GLY A 169 0.42 0.62 10.61
C GLY A 169 1.10 1.65 11.51
N SER A 170 1.82 2.64 11.00
CA SER A 170 2.36 3.73 11.81
C SER A 170 1.43 4.93 11.88
N ARG A 171 1.53 5.70 12.97
CA ARG A 171 0.88 7.00 13.13
C ARG A 171 1.82 8.11 12.67
N VAL A 172 1.25 9.17 12.10
CA VAL A 172 1.97 10.42 11.89
C VAL A 172 1.76 11.32 13.09
N TYR A 173 2.87 11.74 13.71
CA TYR A 173 2.89 12.77 14.73
C TYR A 173 3.45 14.04 14.13
N ASP A 174 2.82 15.16 14.48
CA ASP A 174 3.30 16.46 14.05
C ASP A 174 2.99 17.46 15.19
N PHE A 175 3.77 18.55 15.24
CA PHE A 175 3.61 19.56 16.26
C PHE A 175 2.97 20.78 15.65
N LYS A 176 1.84 21.18 16.24
CA LYS A 176 1.18 22.40 15.82
C LYS A 176 1.96 23.60 16.36
N PRO A 177 2.29 24.60 15.54
CA PRO A 177 2.85 25.84 16.03
C PRO A 177 1.85 26.50 16.99
N PHE A 178 2.35 26.93 18.14
CA PHE A 178 1.56 27.61 19.16
C PHE A 178 1.28 29.04 18.68
N TYR A 179 0.03 29.31 18.30
CA TYR A 179 -0.45 30.67 18.09
C TYR A 179 -1.07 31.15 19.40
N ARG A 180 -0.45 32.13 20.05
CA ARG A 180 -1.13 32.95 21.04
C ARG A 180 -1.93 33.95 20.20
N GLY A 181 -3.26 33.86 20.19
CA GLY A 181 -4.07 34.91 19.59
C GLY A 181 -3.66 36.24 20.22
N GLU A 182 -3.43 37.28 19.41
CA GLU A 182 -3.35 38.62 19.96
C GLU A 182 -4.75 38.99 20.46
N GLU A 183 -4.84 39.32 21.74
CA GLU A 183 -6.05 39.95 22.30
C GLU A 183 -6.13 41.34 21.68
N GLN A 184 -7.21 41.61 20.92
CA GLN A 184 -7.61 42.95 20.49
C GLN A 184 -8.51 43.58 21.54
#